data_AF-A0A964LYB4-F1
#
_entry.id   AF-A0A964LYB4-F1
#
_cell.length_a   1.000
_cell.length_b   1.000
_cell.length_c   1.000
_cell.angle_alpha   90.00
_cell.angle_beta   90.00
_cell.angle_gamma   90.00
#
_symmetry.space_group_name_H-M   'P 1'
#
loop_
_entity.id
_entity.type
_entity.pdbx_description
1 polymer ?
#
loop_
_entity_poly.entity_id
_entity_poly.type
_entity_poly.pdbx_seq_one_letter_code
_entity_poly.pdbx_strand_id
1 'polypeptide(L)'
;RGVIIALVQARWVRWVRENNPALGRDRNLEAFMFGQDRVALAQLAPKLYELQDGRCFYTQKRLDSIKGAEVDHFIAWARYPSNDPLNLVLASRAANNDKRDHIPSTRHLSVWLARNMRHAQDLTNSDSGEGLESSASVAIAHWAYSAAAAVGSPAWDAPKQFVELGVEWGRLLTG
;
A
#
# COMPACT_ATOMS: atom_id res chain seq x y z
N ARG A 1 9.08 13.73 -20.90
CA ARG A 1 9.70 12.41 -21.19
C ARG A 1 10.08 12.36 -22.68
N GLY A 2 11.21 11.79 -23.08
CA GLY A 2 11.62 11.72 -24.49
C GLY A 2 10.88 10.64 -25.29
N VAL A 3 10.68 10.83 -26.60
CA VAL A 3 9.89 9.94 -27.49
C VAL A 3 10.42 8.51 -27.53
N ILE A 4 11.74 8.31 -27.58
CA ILE A 4 12.37 6.97 -27.59
C ILE A 4 12.02 6.21 -26.30
N ILE A 5 12.13 6.89 -25.15
CA ILE A 5 11.83 6.28 -23.84
C ILE A 5 10.36 5.83 -23.77
N ALA A 6 9.44 6.68 -24.23
CA ALA A 6 8.02 6.36 -24.22
C ALA A 6 7.68 5.13 -25.09
N LEU A 7 8.28 5.03 -26.28
CA LEU A 7 8.08 3.89 -27.19
C LEU A 7 8.66 2.58 -26.62
N VAL A 8 9.86 2.63 -26.04
CA VAL A 8 10.49 1.46 -25.41
C VAL A 8 9.67 0.97 -24.22
N GLN A 9 9.23 1.89 -23.36
CA GLN A 9 8.39 1.57 -22.20
C GLN A 9 7.05 0.92 -22.61
N ALA A 10 6.37 1.51 -23.59
CA ALA A 10 5.12 0.96 -24.12
C ALA A 10 5.31 -0.43 -24.73
N ARG A 11 6.39 -0.64 -25.51
CA ARG A 11 6.69 -1.97 -26.09
C ARG A 11 7.02 -3.00 -25.03
N TRP A 12 7.79 -2.61 -24.01
CA TRP A 12 8.18 -3.49 -22.91
C TRP A 12 6.98 -3.92 -22.06
N VAL A 13 6.08 -3.00 -21.71
CA VAL A 13 4.84 -3.35 -20.99
C VAL A 13 3.99 -4.31 -21.81
N ARG A 14 3.84 -4.05 -23.10
CA ARG A 14 3.12 -4.98 -23.99
C ARG A 14 3.77 -6.37 -23.97
N TRP A 15 5.09 -6.45 -24.10
CA TRP A 15 5.81 -7.72 -24.07
C TRP A 15 5.62 -8.45 -22.73
N VAL A 16 5.69 -7.75 -21.59
CA VAL A 16 5.44 -8.36 -20.27
C VAL A 16 4.01 -8.90 -20.16
N ARG A 17 3.00 -8.18 -20.64
CA ARG A 17 1.61 -8.69 -20.67
C ARG A 17 1.49 -9.94 -21.55
N GLU A 18 2.08 -9.91 -22.74
CA GLU A 18 2.07 -11.04 -23.70
C GLU A 18 2.71 -12.31 -23.11
N ASN A 19 3.76 -12.16 -22.31
CA ASN A 19 4.53 -13.29 -21.76
C ASN A 19 4.08 -13.72 -20.35
N ASN A 20 3.19 -12.96 -19.71
CA ASN A 20 2.69 -13.26 -18.37
C ASN A 20 1.16 -13.19 -18.39
N PRO A 21 0.47 -14.17 -18.99
CA PRO A 21 -0.99 -14.17 -19.14
C PRO A 21 -1.74 -14.13 -17.81
N ALA A 22 -1.08 -14.51 -16.71
CA ALA A 22 -1.60 -14.41 -15.35
C ALA A 22 -1.69 -12.96 -14.80
N LEU A 23 -1.01 -11.97 -15.40
CA LEU A 23 -1.04 -10.57 -14.94
C LEU A 23 -2.40 -9.88 -15.15
N GLY A 24 -3.34 -10.51 -15.86
CA GLY A 24 -4.66 -9.96 -16.10
C GLY A 24 -4.64 -8.61 -16.83
N ARG A 25 -5.75 -7.86 -16.74
CA ARG A 25 -5.89 -6.52 -17.35
C ARG A 25 -5.40 -5.39 -16.44
N ASP A 26 -4.43 -5.66 -15.56
CA ASP A 26 -3.96 -4.65 -14.60
C ASP A 26 -3.50 -3.38 -15.33
N ARG A 27 -4.17 -2.25 -15.06
CA ARG A 27 -3.88 -0.95 -15.69
C ARG A 27 -2.70 -0.24 -15.04
N ASN A 28 -2.18 -0.78 -13.95
CA ASN A 28 -1.08 -0.19 -13.18
C ASN A 28 0.30 -0.79 -13.52
N LEU A 29 0.40 -1.71 -14.50
CA LEU A 29 1.67 -2.33 -14.86
C LEU A 29 2.69 -1.29 -15.35
N GLU A 30 2.28 -0.33 -16.20
CA GLU A 30 3.13 0.79 -16.61
C GLU A 30 3.69 1.58 -15.41
N ALA A 31 2.81 1.89 -14.45
CA ALA A 31 3.10 2.64 -13.24
C ALA A 31 4.07 1.88 -12.32
N PHE A 32 3.86 0.58 -12.16
CA PHE A 32 4.72 -0.32 -11.40
C PHE A 32 6.11 -0.41 -12.01
N MET A 33 6.21 -0.63 -13.33
CA MET A 33 7.49 -0.89 -13.99
C MET A 33 8.37 0.36 -14.13
N PHE A 34 7.75 1.53 -14.25
CA PHE A 34 8.46 2.76 -14.61
C PHE A 34 8.27 3.92 -13.65
N GLY A 35 7.54 3.68 -12.56
CA GLY A 35 7.15 4.71 -11.60
C GLY A 35 6.07 5.65 -12.14
N GLN A 36 5.23 6.14 -11.23
CA GLN A 36 4.41 7.33 -11.45
C GLN A 36 5.25 8.59 -11.21
N ASP A 37 4.85 9.72 -11.80
CA ASP A 37 5.41 11.02 -11.39
C ASP A 37 5.25 11.16 -9.88
N ARG A 38 6.31 11.66 -9.23
CA ARG A 38 6.35 11.80 -7.78
C ARG A 38 5.27 12.78 -7.35
N VAL A 39 4.08 12.30 -7.02
CA VAL A 39 3.25 13.01 -6.04
C VAL A 39 4.13 13.14 -4.81
N ALA A 40 4.45 14.37 -4.43
CA ALA A 40 5.15 14.59 -3.18
C ALA A 40 4.25 14.01 -2.10
N LEU A 41 4.66 12.90 -1.46
CA LEU A 41 3.88 12.22 -0.42
C LEU A 41 3.34 13.20 0.64
N ALA A 42 4.09 14.29 0.89
CA ALA A 42 3.70 15.41 1.72
C ALA A 42 2.34 16.06 1.36
N GLN A 43 1.93 16.06 0.08
CA GLN A 43 0.64 16.60 -0.36
C GLN A 43 -0.54 15.70 0.06
N LEU A 44 -0.32 14.40 0.28
CA LEU A 44 -1.35 13.48 0.78
C LEU A 44 -1.48 13.50 2.30
N ALA A 45 -0.48 14.02 3.02
CA ALA A 45 -0.48 14.04 4.48
C ALA A 45 -1.69 14.74 5.11
N PRO A 46 -2.15 15.92 4.62
CA PRO A 46 -3.37 16.55 5.15
C PRO A 46 -4.62 15.69 4.94
N LYS A 47 -4.76 15.09 3.76
CA LYS A 47 -5.90 14.22 3.44
C LYS A 47 -5.92 12.96 4.31
N LEU A 48 -4.77 12.31 4.46
CA LEU A 48 -4.63 11.14 5.33
C LEU A 48 -4.84 11.50 6.81
N TYR A 49 -4.46 12.70 7.24
CA TYR A 49 -4.72 13.17 8.60
C TYR A 49 -6.21 13.29 8.88
N GLU A 50 -6.98 13.86 7.94
CA GLU A 50 -8.44 13.97 8.02
C GLU A 50 -9.11 12.59 8.03
N LEU A 51 -8.77 11.73 7.05
CA LEU A 51 -9.34 10.38 6.92
C LEU A 51 -9.01 9.44 8.09
N GLN A 52 -8.00 9.78 8.91
CA GLN A 52 -7.59 9.02 10.08
C GLN A 52 -7.90 9.73 11.40
N ASP A 53 -8.77 10.73 11.40
CA ASP A 53 -9.18 11.49 12.60
C ASP A 53 -8.01 12.09 13.39
N GLY A 54 -6.94 12.49 12.69
CA GLY A 54 -5.71 12.99 13.28
C GLY A 54 -4.96 11.98 14.14
N ARG A 55 -5.12 10.67 13.87
CA ARG A 55 -4.47 9.58 14.61
C ARG A 55 -3.43 8.86 13.76
N CYS A 56 -2.42 8.34 14.45
CA CYS A 56 -1.45 7.42 13.87
C CYS A 56 -2.16 6.15 13.45
N PHE A 57 -2.04 5.77 12.18
CA PHE A 57 -2.70 4.60 11.61
C PHE A 57 -2.47 3.33 12.43
N TYR A 58 -1.22 3.09 12.86
CA TYR A 58 -0.85 1.88 13.59
C TYR A 58 -1.24 1.94 15.08
N THR A 59 -0.93 3.03 15.76
CA THR A 59 -1.06 3.08 17.23
C THR A 59 -2.40 3.63 17.71
N GLN A 60 -3.18 4.25 16.81
CA GLN A 60 -4.45 4.94 17.11
C GLN A 60 -4.34 6.10 18.11
N LYS A 61 -3.12 6.42 18.55
CA LYS A 61 -2.80 7.61 19.35
C LYS A 61 -2.95 8.86 18.50
N ARG A 62 -3.42 9.95 19.11
CA ARG A 62 -3.50 11.26 18.45
C ARG A 62 -2.10 11.69 18.01
N LEU A 63 -2.03 12.28 16.83
CA LEU A 63 -0.85 12.96 16.32
C LEU A 63 -0.93 14.42 16.78
N ASP A 64 0.17 14.97 17.29
CA ASP A 64 0.18 16.35 17.79
C ASP A 64 0.00 17.37 16.66
N SER A 65 0.48 17.04 15.46
CA SER A 65 0.25 17.81 14.23
C SER A 65 0.60 16.96 13.00
N ILE A 66 0.14 17.40 11.82
CA ILE A 66 0.55 16.83 10.53
C ILE A 66 2.08 16.89 10.36
N LYS A 67 2.74 17.94 10.85
CA LYS A 67 4.21 18.11 10.76
C LYS A 67 4.99 17.08 11.57
N GLY A 68 4.39 16.50 12.61
CA GLY A 68 4.99 15.44 13.43
C GLY A 68 4.72 14.02 12.93
N ALA A 69 4.01 13.89 11.80
CA ALA A 69 3.62 12.63 11.21
C ALA A 69 4.33 12.38 9.88
N GLU A 70 4.44 11.10 9.51
CA GLU A 70 5.06 10.66 8.27
C GLU A 70 4.05 9.87 7.45
N VAL A 71 4.07 10.07 6.13
CA VAL A 71 3.36 9.20 5.21
C VAL A 71 4.19 7.93 5.04
N ASP A 72 3.62 6.80 5.45
CA ASP A 72 4.23 5.48 5.38
C ASP A 72 3.51 4.62 4.31
N HIS A 73 4.23 3.66 3.76
CA HIS A 73 3.68 2.61 2.91
C HIS A 73 3.27 1.42 3.79
N PHE A 74 1.98 1.07 3.77
CA PHE A 74 1.44 -0.06 4.51
C PHE A 74 2.22 -1.35 4.19
N ILE A 75 2.31 -1.68 2.90
CA ILE A 75 3.34 -2.57 2.37
C ILE A 75 4.57 -1.74 2.04
N ALA A 76 5.64 -1.95 2.81
CA ALA A 76 6.85 -1.12 2.76
C ALA A 76 7.42 -0.97 1.35
N TRP A 77 7.99 0.21 1.07
CA TRP A 77 8.64 0.56 -0.21
C TRP A 77 9.65 -0.49 -0.70
N ALA A 78 10.43 -1.08 0.22
CA ALA A 78 11.40 -2.12 -0.10
C ALA A 78 10.78 -3.39 -0.71
N ARG A 79 9.47 -3.62 -0.48
CA ARG A 79 8.69 -4.74 -1.04
C ARG A 79 7.89 -4.32 -2.27
N TYR A 80 7.32 -3.11 -2.25
CA TYR A 80 6.51 -2.56 -3.34
C TYR A 80 6.76 -1.06 -3.50
N PRO A 81 7.63 -0.65 -4.43
CA PRO A 81 8.04 0.75 -4.60
C PRO A 81 7.01 1.55 -5.42
N SER A 82 5.80 1.66 -4.89
CA SER A 82 4.68 2.37 -5.52
C SER A 82 4.07 3.38 -4.56
N ASN A 83 3.73 4.55 -5.08
CA ASN A 83 3.02 5.60 -4.36
C ASN A 83 1.50 5.51 -4.56
N ASP A 84 0.96 4.31 -4.80
CA ASP A 84 -0.48 4.07 -4.85
C ASP A 84 -1.13 4.62 -3.56
N PRO A 85 -2.04 5.63 -3.66
CA PRO A 85 -2.68 6.23 -2.49
C PRO A 85 -3.35 5.22 -1.55
N LEU A 86 -3.81 4.08 -2.07
CA LEU A 86 -4.42 3.02 -1.27
C LEU A 86 -3.40 2.29 -0.38
N ASN A 87 -2.11 2.26 -0.76
CA ASN A 87 -1.03 1.72 0.06
C ASN A 87 -0.45 2.74 1.06
N LEU A 88 -0.89 4.00 1.03
CA LEU A 88 -0.33 5.04 1.89
C LEU A 88 -1.15 5.21 3.18
N VAL A 89 -0.46 5.41 4.29
CA VAL A 89 -1.03 5.67 5.63
C VAL A 89 -0.31 6.84 6.29
N LEU A 90 -0.95 7.52 7.24
CA LEU A 90 -0.25 8.49 8.10
C LEU A 90 0.13 7.86 9.44
N ALA A 91 1.40 7.88 9.80
CA ALA A 91 1.92 7.27 11.01
C ALA A 91 2.77 8.26 11.83
N SER A 92 2.94 7.99 13.12
CA SER A 92 3.96 8.68 13.89
C SER A 92 5.35 8.18 13.46
N ARG A 93 6.34 9.08 13.46
CA ARG A 93 7.74 8.73 13.15
C ARG A 93 8.28 7.56 13.97
N ALA A 94 7.88 7.45 15.23
CA ALA A 94 8.28 6.35 16.10
C ALA A 94 7.72 5.00 15.63
N ALA A 95 6.42 4.94 15.27
CA ALA A 95 5.80 3.71 14.79
C ALA A 95 6.34 3.32 13.41
N ASN A 96 6.50 4.28 12.51
CA ASN A 96 7.04 4.06 11.16
C ASN A 96 8.46 3.44 11.21
N ASN A 97 9.37 4.05 11.97
CA ASN A 97 10.76 3.56 12.09
C ASN A 97 10.90 2.23 12.83
N ASP A 98 9.93 1.86 13.65
CA ASP A 98 9.91 0.56 14.33
C ASP A 98 9.35 -0.53 13.42
N LYS A 99 8.28 -0.24 12.65
CA LYS A 99 7.71 -1.14 11.65
C LYS A 99 8.70 -1.47 10.51
N ARG A 100 9.43 -0.48 9.99
CA ARG A 100 10.38 -0.66 8.87
C ARG A 100 9.75 -1.41 7.70
N ASP A 101 10.40 -2.50 7.25
CA ASP A 101 10.00 -3.39 6.17
C ASP A 101 9.26 -4.65 6.65
N HIS A 102 8.88 -4.71 7.93
CA HIS A 102 8.06 -5.79 8.46
C HIS A 102 6.62 -5.71 7.95
N ILE A 103 6.00 -6.87 7.77
CA ILE A 103 4.58 -6.96 7.42
C ILE A 103 3.75 -6.57 8.64
N PRO A 104 2.79 -5.63 8.52
CA PRO A 104 1.85 -5.34 9.60
C PRO A 104 1.03 -6.58 10.01
N SER A 105 0.59 -6.65 11.26
CA SER A 105 -0.27 -7.73 11.74
C SER A 105 -1.59 -7.80 10.98
N THR A 106 -2.26 -8.95 11.05
CA THR A 106 -3.60 -9.14 10.48
C THR A 106 -4.64 -8.14 11.01
N ARG A 107 -4.44 -7.64 12.25
CA ARG A 107 -5.26 -6.56 12.80
C ARG A 107 -5.08 -5.24 12.04
N HIS A 108 -3.84 -4.89 11.70
CA HIS A 108 -3.59 -3.69 10.87
C HIS A 108 -4.10 -3.88 9.46
N LEU A 109 -4.01 -5.10 8.91
CA LEU A 109 -4.57 -5.43 7.60
C LEU A 109 -6.08 -5.21 7.54
N SER A 110 -6.83 -5.67 8.54
CA SER A 110 -8.28 -5.48 8.56
C SER A 110 -8.66 -4.00 8.64
N VAL A 111 -7.96 -3.21 9.45
CA VAL A 111 -8.14 -1.75 9.55
C VAL A 111 -7.80 -1.08 8.22
N TRP A 112 -6.72 -1.50 7.55
CA TRP A 112 -6.30 -0.96 6.27
C TRP A 112 -7.32 -1.24 5.16
N LEU A 113 -7.81 -2.48 5.06
CA LEU A 113 -8.85 -2.87 4.12
C LEU A 113 -10.16 -2.10 4.37
N ALA A 114 -10.64 -2.06 5.61
CA ALA A 114 -11.87 -1.35 5.96
C ALA A 114 -11.79 0.15 5.63
N ARG A 115 -10.63 0.78 5.91
CA ARG A 115 -10.38 2.19 5.56
C ARG A 115 -10.39 2.38 4.04
N ASN A 116 -9.70 1.52 3.31
CA ASN A 116 -9.65 1.62 1.86
C ASN A 116 -11.03 1.37 1.22
N MET A 117 -11.85 0.46 1.77
CA MET A 117 -13.21 0.23 1.27
C MET A 117 -14.08 1.46 1.43
N ARG A 118 -13.92 2.16 2.56
CA ARG A 118 -14.70 3.35 2.88
C ARG A 118 -14.25 4.60 2.09
N HIS A 119 -12.95 4.71 1.81
CA HIS A 119 -12.33 5.95 1.34
C HIS A 119 -11.56 5.82 0.01
N ALA A 120 -11.78 4.76 -0.77
CA ALA A 120 -11.05 4.54 -2.02
C ALA A 120 -11.17 5.72 -3.01
N GLN A 121 -12.39 6.26 -3.18
CA GLN A 121 -12.65 7.39 -4.07
C GLN A 121 -11.94 8.65 -3.59
N ASP A 122 -12.01 8.92 -2.28
CA ASP A 122 -11.28 10.03 -1.67
C ASP A 122 -9.77 9.86 -1.90
N LEU A 123 -9.20 8.71 -1.58
CA LEU A 123 -7.75 8.50 -1.68
C LEU A 123 -7.22 8.59 -3.11
N THR A 124 -7.99 8.10 -4.10
CA THR A 124 -7.56 8.03 -5.49
C THR A 124 -7.94 9.26 -6.33
N ASN A 125 -8.77 10.17 -5.79
CA ASN A 125 -9.41 11.25 -6.55
C ASN A 125 -10.07 10.72 -7.85
N SER A 126 -10.61 9.51 -7.80
CA SER A 126 -11.21 8.84 -8.97
C SER A 126 -12.71 8.69 -8.80
N ASP A 127 -13.45 9.15 -9.82
CA ASP A 127 -14.89 8.92 -9.95
C ASP A 127 -15.20 7.54 -10.58
N SER A 128 -14.18 6.76 -10.94
CA SER A 128 -14.32 5.60 -11.84
C SER A 128 -15.09 4.39 -11.27
N GLY A 129 -15.59 4.44 -10.03
CA GLY A 129 -16.38 3.37 -9.44
C GLY A 129 -15.66 2.01 -9.34
N GLU A 130 -14.36 1.95 -9.62
CA GLU A 130 -13.57 0.72 -9.49
C GLU A 130 -13.44 0.38 -8.00
N GLY A 131 -13.99 -0.78 -7.63
CA GLY A 131 -13.98 -1.28 -6.26
C GLY A 131 -12.57 -1.62 -5.78
N LEU A 132 -12.37 -1.55 -4.46
CA LEU A 132 -11.10 -1.86 -3.79
C LEU A 132 -10.53 -3.24 -4.17
N GLU A 133 -11.40 -4.21 -4.42
CA GLU A 133 -11.04 -5.60 -4.77
C GLU A 133 -10.18 -5.69 -6.03
N SER A 134 -10.27 -4.72 -6.94
CA SER A 134 -9.45 -4.66 -8.16
C SER A 134 -8.19 -3.80 -8.01
N SER A 135 -7.89 -3.30 -6.80
CA SER A 135 -6.73 -2.42 -6.61
C SER A 135 -5.41 -3.21 -6.60
N ALA A 136 -4.40 -2.68 -7.30
CA ALA A 136 -3.04 -3.21 -7.29
C ALA A 136 -2.49 -3.34 -5.84
N SER A 137 -2.90 -2.45 -4.94
CA SER A 137 -2.54 -2.50 -3.52
C SER A 137 -3.01 -3.79 -2.81
N VAL A 138 -4.22 -4.29 -3.07
CA VAL A 138 -4.72 -5.53 -2.45
C VAL A 138 -3.98 -6.75 -3.00
N ALA A 139 -3.74 -6.81 -4.31
CA ALA A 139 -2.97 -7.91 -4.92
C ALA A 139 -1.54 -7.98 -4.38
N ILE A 140 -0.90 -6.82 -4.20
CA ILE A 140 0.44 -6.73 -3.61
C ILE A 140 0.43 -7.12 -2.14
N ALA A 141 -0.57 -6.69 -1.37
CA ALA A 141 -0.73 -7.13 0.00
C ALA A 141 -0.86 -8.66 0.05
N HIS A 142 -1.67 -9.28 -0.82
CA HIS A 142 -1.81 -10.73 -0.88
C HIS A 142 -0.46 -11.42 -1.13
N TRP A 143 0.32 -10.95 -2.12
CA TRP A 143 1.67 -11.46 -2.37
C TRP A 143 2.59 -11.29 -1.16
N ALA A 144 2.63 -10.11 -0.55
CA ALA A 144 3.54 -9.79 0.54
C ALA A 144 3.26 -10.63 1.80
N TYR A 145 1.97 -10.81 2.13
CA TYR A 145 1.54 -11.66 3.24
C TYR A 145 1.78 -13.15 2.94
N SER A 146 1.53 -13.59 1.71
CA SER A 146 1.84 -14.97 1.29
C SER A 146 3.33 -15.29 1.43
N ALA A 147 4.20 -14.37 0.99
CA ALA A 147 5.64 -14.52 1.10
C ALA A 147 6.11 -14.57 2.55
N ALA A 148 5.55 -13.73 3.43
CA ALA A 148 5.85 -13.75 4.86
C ALA A 148 5.39 -15.04 5.53
N ALA A 149 4.18 -15.53 5.21
CA ALA A 149 3.64 -16.78 5.74
C ALA A 149 4.47 -17.99 5.31
N ALA A 150 4.91 -18.05 4.05
CA ALA A 150 5.71 -19.15 3.52
C ALA A 150 7.05 -19.36 4.25
N VAL A 151 7.61 -18.30 4.82
CA VAL A 151 8.88 -18.35 5.57
C VAL A 151 8.69 -18.25 7.08
N GLY A 152 7.45 -18.25 7.58
CA GLY A 152 7.16 -18.10 9.00
C GLY A 152 7.63 -16.76 9.59
N SER A 153 7.68 -15.69 8.78
CA SER A 153 8.07 -14.37 9.30
C SER A 153 7.00 -13.86 10.27
N PRO A 154 7.40 -13.38 11.46
CA PRO A 154 6.46 -12.72 12.35
C PRO A 154 5.99 -11.40 11.74
N ALA A 155 4.78 -10.98 12.12
CA ALA A 155 4.18 -9.72 11.73
C ALA A 155 4.35 -8.67 12.83
N TRP A 156 4.56 -7.42 12.43
CA TRP A 156 4.67 -6.29 13.34
C TRP A 156 3.29 -5.83 13.81
N ASP A 157 3.04 -5.80 15.12
CA ASP A 157 1.73 -5.40 15.68
C ASP A 157 1.77 -4.05 16.39
N ALA A 158 2.85 -3.74 17.10
CA ALA A 158 3.02 -2.47 17.79
C ALA A 158 4.52 -2.21 18.01
N PRO A 159 4.93 -1.02 18.51
CA PRO A 159 6.34 -0.73 18.76
C PRO A 159 7.00 -1.82 19.60
N LYS A 160 8.05 -2.45 19.03
CA LYS A 160 8.81 -3.58 19.61
C LYS A 160 7.98 -4.84 19.89
N GLN A 161 6.80 -4.98 19.28
CA GLN A 161 5.91 -6.12 19.47
C GLN A 161 5.62 -6.79 18.13
N PHE A 162 5.90 -8.08 18.09
CA PHE A 162 5.69 -8.95 16.94
C PHE A 162 4.78 -10.09 17.33
N VAL A 163 3.91 -10.50 16.41
CA VAL A 163 2.97 -11.60 16.57
C VAL A 163 3.17 -12.61 15.45
N GLU A 164 2.76 -13.86 15.68
CA GLU A 164 2.70 -14.85 14.63
C GLU A 164 1.72 -14.40 13.54
N LEU A 165 2.10 -14.57 12.28
CA LEU A 165 1.22 -14.31 11.17
C LEU A 165 0.25 -15.49 11.02
N GLY A 166 -0.93 -15.36 11.64
CA GLY A 166 -2.00 -16.37 11.56
C GLY A 166 -2.54 -16.58 10.15
N VAL A 167 -3.53 -17.45 9.97
CA VAL A 167 -4.10 -17.77 8.63
C VAL A 167 -5.19 -16.79 8.19
N GLU A 168 -5.63 -15.91 9.09
CA GLU A 168 -6.78 -15.03 8.90
C GLU A 168 -6.54 -13.97 7.82
N TRP A 169 -5.28 -13.57 7.57
CA TRP A 169 -4.95 -12.62 6.51
C TRP A 169 -5.39 -13.11 5.12
N GLY A 170 -5.33 -14.43 4.89
CA GLY A 170 -5.71 -15.02 3.61
C GLY A 170 -7.18 -14.74 3.32
N ARG A 171 -8.05 -15.00 4.30
CA ARG A 171 -9.49 -14.75 4.18
C ARG A 171 -9.81 -13.27 3.94
N LEU A 172 -9.04 -12.36 4.55
CA LEU A 172 -9.22 -10.92 4.37
C LEU A 172 -8.85 -10.43 2.96
N LEU A 173 -7.91 -11.10 2.28
CA LEU A 173 -7.39 -10.68 0.97
C LEU A 173 -7.96 -11.49 -0.20
N THR A 174 -8.74 -12.53 0.07
CA THR A 174 -9.47 -13.32 -0.94
C THR A 174 -10.98 -13.12 -0.90
N GLY A 175 -11.48 -12.35 0.07
CA GLY A 175 -12.90 -12.10 0.31
C GLY A 175 -13.46 -10.95 -0.50
#